data_AF-A0A3N5DMU6-F1
#
_entry.id   AF-A0A3N5DMU6-F1
#
_cell.length_a   1.000
_cell.length_b   1.000
_cell.length_c   1.000
_cell.angle_alpha   90.00
_cell.angle_beta   90.00
_cell.angle_gamma   90.00
#
_symmetry.space_group_name_H-M   'P 1'
#
loop_
_entity.id
_entity.type
_entity.pdbx_description
1 polymer ?
#
loop_
_entity_poly.entity_id
_entity_poly.type
_entity_poly.pdbx_seq_one_letter_code
_entity_poly.pdbx_strand_id
1 'polypeptide(L)'
;MSWAAVALVACFVMLAIAVIDGVRGVSALGPHRLTKKGTPDKFWLAIVLYVNMAFAMLWLAGQVTSPDEPGQVTVRMPQDAL
;
A
#
# COMPACT_ATOMS: atom_id res chain seq x y z
N MET A 1 6.00 -14.20 10.47
CA MET A 1 5.08 -13.23 9.83
C MET A 1 5.73 -12.74 8.54
N SER A 2 5.03 -12.76 7.41
CA SER A 2 5.59 -12.32 6.12
C SER A 2 5.53 -10.79 6.00
N TRP A 3 6.47 -10.20 5.24
CA TRP A 3 6.48 -8.77 4.95
C TRP A 3 5.19 -8.30 4.24
N ALA A 4 4.57 -9.17 3.45
CA ALA A 4 3.26 -8.94 2.84
C ALA A 4 2.16 -8.74 3.90
N ALA A 5 2.13 -9.55 4.96
CA ALA A 5 1.15 -9.39 6.04
C ALA A 5 1.33 -8.06 6.79
N VAL A 6 2.57 -7.64 7.02
CA VAL A 6 2.87 -6.34 7.66
C VAL A 6 2.41 -5.18 6.79
N ALA A 7 2.67 -5.23 5.47
CA ALA A 7 2.25 -4.20 4.52
C ALA A 7 0.72 -4.08 4.40
N LEU A 8 0.00 -5.21 4.43
CA LEU A 8 -1.47 -5.21 4.42
C LEU A 8 -2.06 -4.58 5.69
N VAL A 9 -1.51 -4.90 6.85
CA VAL A 9 -1.93 -4.29 8.12
C VAL A 9 -1.66 -2.78 8.10
N ALA A 10 -0.49 -2.36 7.61
CA ALA A 10 -0.15 -0.95 7.48
C ALA A 10 -1.12 -0.20 6.55
N CYS A 11 -1.49 -0.79 5.41
CA CYS A 11 -2.51 -0.21 4.50
C CYS A 11 -3.85 -0.01 5.21
N PHE A 12 -4.30 -1.03 5.95
CA PHE A 12 -5.59 -0.97 6.64
C PHE A 12 -5.60 0.11 7.72
N VAL A 13 -4.52 0.22 8.49
CA VAL A 13 -4.35 1.25 9.53
C VAL A 13 -4.33 2.65 8.90
N MET A 14 -3.61 2.84 7.79
CA MET A 14 -3.57 4.14 7.10
C MET A 14 -4.95 4.57 6.59
N LEU A 15 -5.70 3.64 6.01
CA LEU A 15 -7.08 3.88 5.56
C LEU A 15 -8.01 4.24 6.72
N ALA A 16 -7.93 3.51 7.83
CA ALA A 16 -8.74 3.78 9.02
C ALA A 16 -8.47 5.18 9.58
N ILE A 17 -7.20 5.59 9.66
CA ILE A 17 -6.81 6.92 10.13
C ILE A 17 -7.32 8.00 9.17
N ALA A 18 -7.20 7.79 7.85
CA ALA A 18 -7.69 8.75 6.85
C ALA A 18 -9.22 8.96 6.95
N VAL A 19 -9.98 7.89 7.20
CA VAL A 19 -11.44 7.98 7.44
C VAL A 19 -11.74 8.75 8.72
N ILE A 20 -11.04 8.44 9.82
CA ILE A 20 -11.22 9.13 11.11
C ILE A 20 -10.88 10.62 10.98
N ASP A 21 -9.78 10.96 10.32
CA ASP A 21 -9.37 12.34 10.09
C ASP A 21 -10.41 13.07 9.23
N GLY A 22 -10.91 12.43 8.17
CA GLY A 22 -11.99 12.94 7.31
C GLY A 22 -13.29 13.25 8.06
N VAL A 23 -13.70 12.37 8.99
CA VAL A 23 -14.89 12.56 9.84
C VAL A 23 -14.66 13.64 10.89
N ARG A 24 -13.49 13.65 11.54
CA ARG A 24 -13.14 14.65 12.57
C ARG A 24 -12.86 16.03 11.99
N GLY A 25 -12.49 16.11 10.72
CA GLY A 25 -12.11 17.36 10.05
C GLY A 25 -10.81 17.95 10.58
N VAL A 26 -9.97 17.15 11.25
CA VAL A 26 -8.68 17.54 11.83
C VAL A 26 -7.69 16.43 11.51
N SER A 27 -6.68 16.73 10.70
CA SER A 27 -5.61 15.78 10.39
C SER A 27 -4.57 15.76 11.48
N ALA A 28 -4.00 14.61 11.77
CA ALA A 28 -2.90 14.46 12.72
C ALA A 28 -1.52 14.93 12.18
N LEU A 29 -1.47 15.55 11.00
CA LEU A 29 -0.23 15.90 10.30
C LEU A 29 0.35 17.26 10.73
N GLY A 30 1.61 17.22 11.19
CA GLY A 30 2.48 18.37 11.41
C GLY A 30 2.23 19.16 12.71
N PRO A 31 3.15 20.07 13.08
CA PRO A 31 2.99 20.95 14.24
C PRO A 31 1.78 21.90 14.11
N HIS A 32 1.23 22.04 12.90
CA HIS A 32 -0.03 22.73 12.63
C HIS A 32 -1.01 21.73 12.05
N ARG A 33 -1.83 21.15 12.93
CA ARG A 33 -2.94 20.26 12.54
C ARG A 33 -3.74 20.90 11.41
N LEU A 34 -3.71 20.31 10.21
CA LEU A 34 -4.57 20.77 9.13
C LEU A 34 -6.03 20.52 9.52
N THR A 35 -6.86 21.55 9.40
CA THR A 35 -8.29 21.45 9.72
C THR A 35 -9.12 21.75 8.49
N LYS A 36 -10.24 21.05 8.38
CA LYS A 36 -11.24 21.24 7.32
C LYS A 36 -11.80 22.67 7.30
N LYS A 37 -11.80 23.37 8.44
CA LYS A 37 -12.27 24.76 8.55
C LYS A 37 -11.21 25.80 8.18
N GLY A 38 -9.94 25.57 8.49
CA GLY A 38 -8.88 26.53 8.22
C GLY A 38 -8.27 26.39 6.82
N THR A 39 -8.05 25.16 6.36
CA THR A 39 -7.37 24.87 5.08
C THR A 39 -8.00 23.66 4.39
N PRO A 40 -9.25 23.78 3.89
CA PRO A 40 -10.02 22.66 3.33
C PRO A 40 -9.29 21.94 2.19
N ASP A 41 -8.72 22.69 1.25
CA ASP A 41 -8.06 22.10 0.07
C ASP A 41 -6.82 21.29 0.47
N LYS A 42 -6.00 21.82 1.38
CA LYS A 42 -4.80 21.14 1.89
C LYS A 42 -5.16 19.91 2.75
N PHE A 43 -6.24 20.01 3.52
CA PHE A 43 -6.76 18.93 4.34
C PHE A 43 -7.21 17.73 3.47
N TRP A 44 -8.00 17.99 2.42
CA TRP A 44 -8.43 16.93 1.51
C TRP A 44 -7.28 16.40 0.64
N LEU A 45 -6.36 17.25 0.20
CA LEU A 45 -5.17 16.83 -0.53
C LEU A 45 -4.30 15.87 0.31
N ALA A 46 -4.15 16.15 1.61
CA ALA A 46 -3.44 15.27 2.53
C ALA A 46 -4.13 13.90 2.67
N ILE A 47 -5.46 13.87 2.79
CA ILE A 47 -6.23 12.62 2.85
C ILE A 47 -6.06 11.81 1.56
N VAL A 48 -6.22 12.45 0.40
CA VAL A 48 -6.09 11.78 -0.91
C VAL A 48 -4.68 11.21 -1.11
N LEU A 49 -3.64 11.98 -0.73
CA LEU A 49 -2.26 11.51 -0.78
C LEU A 49 -2.05 10.27 0.10
N TYR A 50 -2.65 10.24 1.28
CA TYR A 50 -2.54 9.10 2.21
C TYR A 50 -3.20 7.84 1.65
N VAL A 51 -4.39 7.98 1.07
CA VAL A 51 -5.08 6.89 0.39
C VAL A 51 -4.25 6.39 -0.79
N ASN A 52 -3.66 7.29 -1.57
CA ASN A 52 -2.80 6.92 -2.69
C ASN A 52 -1.54 6.15 -2.22
N MET A 53 -0.87 6.62 -1.17
CA MET A 53 0.27 5.90 -0.59
C MET A 53 -0.11 4.54 -0.01
N ALA A 54 -1.29 4.41 0.61
CA ALA A 54 -1.80 3.12 1.05
C ALA A 54 -2.04 2.17 -0.14
N PHE A 55 -2.63 2.64 -1.24
CA PHE A 55 -2.76 1.82 -2.44
C PHE A 55 -1.41 1.44 -3.07
N ALA A 56 -0.43 2.34 -3.07
CA ALA A 56 0.92 2.04 -3.54
C ALA A 56 1.60 0.95 -2.70
N MET A 57 1.44 1.00 -1.37
CA MET A 57 1.91 -0.04 -0.44
C MET A 57 1.18 -1.38 -0.64
N LEU A 58 -0.13 -1.34 -0.88
CA LEU A 58 -0.94 -2.52 -1.17
C LEU A 58 -0.51 -3.18 -2.49
N TRP A 59 -0.30 -2.36 -3.52
CA TRP A 59 0.21 -2.80 -4.83
C TRP A 59 1.60 -3.42 -4.71
N LEU A 60 2.50 -2.77 -3.96
CA LEU A 60 3.84 -3.29 -3.69
C LEU A 60 3.77 -4.63 -2.94
N ALA A 61 2.90 -4.76 -1.93
CA ALA A 61 2.71 -6.01 -1.19
C ALA A 61 2.26 -7.18 -2.09
N GLY A 62 1.42 -6.89 -3.10
CA GLY A 62 1.00 -7.88 -4.10
C GLY A 62 2.16 -8.38 -4.99
N GLN A 63 3.19 -7.56 -5.20
CA GLN A 63 4.37 -7.93 -5.98
C GLN A 63 5.42 -8.73 -5.19
N VAL A 64 5.36 -8.76 -3.85
CA VAL A 64 6.34 -9.49 -3.01
C VAL A 64 6.20 -11.02 -3.11
N THR A 65 5.26 -11.54 -3.92
CA THR A 65 5.16 -12.97 -4.22
C THR A 65 5.86 -13.28 -5.54
N SER A 66 7.19 -13.34 -5.52
CA SER A 66 7.99 -14.14 -6.45
C SER A 66 9.34 -14.41 -5.79
N PRO A 67 9.45 -15.42 -4.92
CA PRO A 67 10.69 -16.17 -4.92
C PRO A 67 10.73 -16.86 -6.29
N ASP A 68 11.51 -16.31 -7.21
CA ASP A 68 12.04 -17.14 -8.29
C ASP A 68 12.75 -18.31 -7.61
N GLU A 69 12.12 -19.49 -7.62
CA GLU A 69 12.88 -20.72 -7.39
C GLU A 69 13.95 -20.76 -8.48
N PRO A 70 15.25 -20.80 -8.14
CA PRO A 70 16.28 -20.80 -9.15
C PRO A 70 16.26 -22.14 -9.87
N GLY A 71 15.68 -22.14 -11.07
CA GLY A 71 16.02 -23.07 -12.15
C GLY A 71 15.54 -24.51 -11.98
N GLN A 72 14.27 -24.76 -12.28
CA GLN A 72 13.90 -25.99 -12.99
C GLN A 72 13.54 -25.63 -14.43
N VAL A 73 14.58 -25.29 -15.22
CA VAL A 73 14.50 -25.41 -16.68
C VAL A 73 14.34 -26.90 -16.94
N THR A 74 13.09 -27.35 -17.01
CA THR A 74 12.75 -28.65 -17.58
C THR A 74 13.08 -28.56 -19.06
N VAL A 75 14.32 -28.90 -19.41
CA VAL A 75 14.69 -29.23 -20.78
C VAL A 75 13.78 -30.41 -21.16
N ARG A 76 12.69 -30.11 -21.86
CA ARG A 76 11.95 -31.11 -22.64
C ARG A 76 12.95 -31.65 -23.64
N MET A 77 13.58 -32.79 -23.34
CA MET A 77 14.29 -33.52 -24.37
C MET A 77 13.26 -33.85 -25.47
N PRO A 78 13.56 -33.58 -26.76
CA PRO A 78 12.72 -34.08 -27.83
C PRO A 78 12.79 -35.61 -27.76
N GLN A 79 11.65 -36.23 -27.49
CA GLN A 79 11.52 -37.68 -27.37
C GLN A 79 11.43 -38.33 -28.77
N ASP A 80 12.22 -37.81 -29.72
CA ASP A 80 12.09 -38.10 -31.15
C ASP A 80 13.48 -38.27 -31.79
N ALA A 81 14.30 -39.19 -31.28
CA ALA A 81 15.42 -39.75 -32.04
C ALA A 81 15.78 -41.13 -31.47
N LEU A 82 15.21 -42.15 -32.13
CA LEU A 82 15.62 -43.56 -32.10
C LEU A 82 17.12 -43.73 -32.41
#